data_AF-A0A9Q0MX72-F1
#
_entry.id   AF-A0A9Q0MX72-F1
#
_cell.length_a   1.000
_cell.length_b   1.000
_cell.length_c   1.000
_cell.angle_alpha   90.00
_cell.angle_beta   90.00
_cell.angle_gamma   90.00
#
_symmetry.space_group_name_H-M   'P 1'
#
loop_
_entity.id
_entity.type
_entity.pdbx_description
1 polymer ?
#
loop_
_entity_poly.entity_id
_entity_poly.type
_entity_poly.pdbx_seq_one_letter_code
_entity_poly.pdbx_strand_id
1 'polypeptide(L)'
;MVKLVLCLLLFVAGTIRSEVSEDILLEEIPSEAENVEEFSPLNTCTIAINGNGLPEPQPLLIQPNTLRFVNPDRNGIITISANQQIELFCSGSFVAPFPNTRTLFATCQSGTNWLVNGQTRVFNTLACTGQVAHTARRTGQRCFDGSTHSEVGFNVAPNRFFVTHNVCHDEVAEATRYVYYMQTPANMGFQRSFPRPSFITGDFFGGRNVNGLYTQVTQRQTLAGILGQQRVDEMYAIHTDAFLARGHLMANADNIFGSHMRASFYFINAQPQWQTFNGGNWEAVEAGVRNFIANRNLECEIYTGVHGVLSLRDQNGVFRELFLDFDSQGRGLIPVPSLYYKVVLHRPTNRGIVFIGVNNPHATSADITNRHTICTDVSHNVDWITWTTPVGRTSILRGFSYMCTVTDFRRVVTNLPPNVTAASLLF
;
A
#
# COMPACT_ATOMS: atom_id res chain seq x y z
N MET A 1 47.41 -8.13 -25.16
CA MET A 1 48.86 -8.43 -25.08
C MET A 1 49.62 -7.10 -25.18
N VAL A 2 50.24 -6.67 -24.09
CA VAL A 2 51.53 -5.92 -23.99
C VAL A 2 51.67 -4.48 -24.59
N LYS A 3 51.89 -3.53 -23.66
CA LYS A 3 52.77 -2.31 -23.62
C LYS A 3 52.61 -1.09 -24.56
N LEU A 4 52.27 0.05 -23.92
CA LEU A 4 53.09 1.25 -23.60
C LEU A 4 54.03 1.93 -24.65
N VAL A 5 54.09 3.28 -24.55
CA VAL A 5 55.08 4.31 -25.00
C VAL A 5 54.65 5.11 -26.25
N LEU A 6 54.13 6.35 -26.13
CA LEU A 6 54.74 7.70 -25.93
C LEU A 6 55.40 8.29 -27.20
N CYS A 7 54.89 9.43 -27.69
CA CYS A 7 55.72 10.56 -28.17
C CYS A 7 54.92 11.88 -28.37
N LEU A 8 55.46 12.92 -27.71
CA LEU A 8 55.39 14.38 -27.90
C LEU A 8 55.79 14.76 -29.36
N LEU A 9 55.71 15.97 -29.92
CA LEU A 9 55.59 17.40 -29.56
C LEU A 9 55.49 18.15 -30.92
N LEU A 10 55.12 19.45 -30.92
CA LEU A 10 55.50 20.57 -31.83
C LEU A 10 54.51 21.72 -31.45
N PHE A 11 54.85 22.94 -31.04
CA PHE A 11 56.06 23.77 -31.12
C PHE A 11 56.08 24.79 -29.95
N VAL A 12 57.30 25.14 -29.52
CA VAL A 12 57.75 26.16 -28.53
C VAL A 12 57.67 27.57 -29.17
N ALA A 13 57.09 28.61 -28.57
CA ALA A 13 57.47 29.53 -27.48
C ALA A 13 58.50 30.66 -27.79
N GLY A 14 58.20 31.85 -27.24
CA GLY A 14 59.13 32.91 -26.83
C GLY A 14 58.64 34.32 -27.16
N THR A 15 58.72 35.37 -26.33
CA THR A 15 59.08 35.68 -24.92
C THR A 15 58.70 37.18 -24.74
N ILE A 16 58.37 37.74 -23.57
CA ILE A 16 59.29 38.45 -22.64
C ILE A 16 58.47 38.95 -21.42
N ARG A 17 59.06 38.85 -20.22
CA ARG A 17 58.62 39.33 -18.89
C ARG A 17 58.81 40.84 -18.69
N SER A 18 58.04 41.43 -17.76
CA SER A 18 58.58 42.38 -16.76
C SER A 18 57.77 42.31 -15.44
N GLU A 19 58.49 42.17 -14.33
CA GLU A 19 58.03 42.21 -12.94
C GLU A 19 57.89 43.66 -12.45
N VAL A 20 56.92 43.94 -11.56
CA VAL A 20 56.96 45.05 -10.59
C VAL A 20 56.34 44.59 -9.27
N SER A 21 57.03 44.90 -8.17
CA SER A 21 56.81 44.50 -6.78
C SER A 21 56.08 45.57 -5.95
N GLU A 22 55.28 45.08 -4.98
CA GLU A 22 54.90 45.61 -3.65
C GLU A 22 54.53 47.09 -3.42
N ASP A 23 53.34 47.33 -2.84
CA ASP A 23 53.25 47.71 -1.41
C ASP A 23 51.82 47.62 -0.85
N ILE A 24 51.74 47.24 0.43
CA ILE A 24 50.56 46.91 1.24
C ILE A 24 50.03 48.17 1.95
N LEU A 25 48.70 48.35 1.98
CA LEU A 25 48.00 49.04 3.06
C LEU A 25 46.65 48.35 3.30
N LEU A 26 46.60 47.63 4.44
CA LEU A 26 45.42 46.98 4.99
C LEU A 26 44.57 48.03 5.72
N GLU A 27 43.36 48.29 5.24
CA GLU A 27 42.30 48.88 6.07
C GLU A 27 41.44 47.76 6.65
N GLU A 28 41.43 47.67 7.99
CA GLU A 28 40.62 46.73 8.76
C GLU A 28 39.13 47.11 8.66
N ILE A 29 38.31 46.21 8.10
CA ILE A 29 36.85 46.30 8.17
C ILE A 29 36.41 45.58 9.46
N PRO A 30 35.67 46.23 10.39
CA PRO A 30 35.25 45.60 11.63
C PRO A 30 34.28 44.44 11.36
N SER A 31 34.52 43.29 11.98
CA SER A 31 33.60 42.16 11.97
C SER A 31 32.43 42.43 12.93
N GLU A 32 31.36 43.04 12.42
CA GLU A 32 30.04 42.86 13.01
C GLU A 32 29.57 41.45 12.68
N ALA A 33 29.94 40.51 13.55
CA ALA A 33 29.25 39.23 13.64
C ALA A 33 27.81 39.52 14.08
N GLU A 34 26.89 39.59 13.12
CA GLU A 34 25.48 39.38 13.43
C GLU A 34 25.39 38.04 14.16
N ASN A 35 24.97 38.10 15.42
CA ASN A 35 24.53 36.94 16.17
C ASN A 35 23.37 36.32 15.38
N VAL A 36 23.67 35.35 14.52
CA VAL A 36 22.68 34.36 14.15
C VAL A 36 22.36 33.65 15.45
N GLU A 37 21.22 34.00 16.05
CA GLU A 37 20.60 33.17 17.08
C GLU A 37 20.53 31.76 16.51
N GLU A 38 21.45 30.92 16.96
CA GLU A 38 21.41 29.49 16.79
C GLU A 38 20.08 29.06 17.44
N PHE A 39 19.07 28.85 16.59
CA PHE A 39 17.74 28.44 16.99
C PHE A 39 17.90 27.27 17.97
N SER A 40 17.54 27.50 19.23
CA SER A 40 17.44 26.48 20.27
C SER A 40 16.84 25.21 19.67
N PRO A 41 17.39 24.01 19.93
CA PRO A 41 16.88 22.78 19.34
C PRO A 41 15.39 22.72 19.65
N LEU A 42 14.57 22.57 18.59
CA LEU A 42 13.13 22.42 18.70
C LEU A 42 12.84 21.48 19.88
N ASN A 43 12.21 21.99 20.93
CA ASN A 43 11.77 21.24 22.12
C ASN A 43 10.74 20.19 21.68
N THR A 44 11.23 19.12 21.04
CA THR A 44 10.46 18.11 20.33
C THR A 44 11.14 16.77 20.49
N CYS A 45 10.38 15.70 20.35
CA CYS A 45 10.86 14.34 20.34
C CYS A 45 10.55 13.68 19.02
N THR A 46 11.49 12.89 18.53
CA THR A 46 11.39 12.23 17.23
C THR A 46 11.38 10.71 17.36
N ILE A 47 10.53 10.04 16.59
CA ILE A 47 10.50 8.58 16.47
C ILE A 47 10.56 8.24 14.98
N ALA A 48 11.66 7.61 14.57
CA ALA A 48 11.77 7.04 13.22
C ALA A 48 11.06 5.68 13.18
N ILE A 49 10.10 5.51 12.28
CA ILE A 49 9.37 4.23 12.14
C ILE A 49 10.20 3.18 11.38
N ASN A 50 11.19 3.63 10.60
CA ASN A 50 12.19 2.78 9.97
C ASN A 50 13.50 2.84 10.76
N GLY A 51 14.26 1.73 10.78
CA GLY A 51 15.50 1.63 11.55
C GLY A 51 15.26 1.22 12.99
N ASN A 52 15.91 1.89 13.95
CA ASN A 52 15.92 1.52 15.37
C ASN A 52 15.08 2.46 16.27
N GLY A 53 14.20 3.27 15.68
CA GLY A 53 13.38 4.23 16.43
C GLY A 53 12.19 3.59 17.15
N LEU A 54 11.66 2.47 16.63
CA LEU A 54 10.61 1.68 17.28
C LEU A 54 11.21 0.43 17.97
N PRO A 55 10.64 -0.01 19.10
CA PRO A 55 11.00 -1.28 19.70
C PRO A 55 10.46 -2.45 18.87
N GLU A 56 11.01 -3.66 19.07
CA GLU A 56 10.41 -4.88 18.53
C GLU A 56 10.23 -5.97 19.59
N PRO A 57 9.01 -6.52 19.78
CA PRO A 57 7.73 -6.13 19.15
C PRO A 57 7.24 -4.71 19.49
N GLN A 58 6.77 -3.98 18.47
CA GLN A 58 6.29 -2.60 18.62
C GLN A 58 4.87 -2.48 19.22
N PRO A 59 4.61 -1.49 20.11
CA PRO A 59 3.25 -1.12 20.53
C PRO A 59 2.49 -0.37 19.45
N LEU A 60 1.18 -0.23 19.61
CA LEU A 60 0.42 0.79 18.86
C LEU A 60 0.76 2.17 19.41
N LEU A 61 0.89 3.15 18.51
CA LEU A 61 1.07 4.56 18.83
C LEU A 61 -0.25 5.31 18.63
N ILE A 62 -0.84 5.77 19.72
CA ILE A 62 -2.19 6.30 19.77
C ILE A 62 -2.17 7.76 20.23
N GLN A 63 -2.96 8.60 19.57
CA GLN A 63 -3.26 9.95 20.06
C GLN A 63 -4.17 9.83 21.29
N PRO A 64 -3.76 10.29 22.48
CA PRO A 64 -4.52 10.10 23.72
C PRO A 64 -5.97 10.58 23.60
N ASN A 65 -6.91 9.82 24.16
CA ASN A 65 -8.35 10.12 24.17
C ASN A 65 -9.01 10.19 22.78
N THR A 66 -8.39 9.59 21.76
CA THR A 66 -8.95 9.51 20.41
C THR A 66 -9.01 8.06 19.92
N LEU A 67 -9.54 7.88 18.70
CA LEU A 67 -9.44 6.66 17.90
C LEU A 67 -8.47 6.83 16.71
N ARG A 68 -7.43 7.67 16.89
CA ARG A 68 -6.43 7.96 15.86
C ARG A 68 -5.06 7.46 16.26
N PHE A 69 -4.34 6.95 15.27
CA PHE A 69 -2.92 6.63 15.41
C PHE A 69 -2.09 7.91 15.34
N VAL A 70 -0.91 7.88 15.96
CA VAL A 70 0.12 8.89 15.74
C VAL A 70 0.86 8.53 14.46
N ASN A 71 0.59 9.24 13.37
CA ASN A 71 1.23 8.99 12.09
C ASN A 71 2.54 9.79 11.93
N PRO A 72 3.54 9.25 11.21
CA PRO A 72 4.75 9.99 10.85
C PRO A 72 4.46 11.01 9.75
N ASP A 73 5.47 11.83 9.44
CA ASP A 73 5.56 12.55 8.18
C ASP A 73 5.80 11.61 6.99
N ARG A 74 5.94 12.20 5.78
CA ARG A 74 6.23 11.45 4.55
C ARG A 74 7.59 10.73 4.53
N ASN A 75 8.49 11.06 5.45
CA ASN A 75 9.82 10.46 5.59
C ASN A 75 9.83 9.34 6.63
N GLY A 76 8.71 9.07 7.30
CA GLY A 76 8.63 8.07 8.35
C GLY A 76 9.14 8.57 9.71
N ILE A 77 9.12 9.88 9.94
CA ILE A 77 9.50 10.49 11.22
C ILE A 77 8.25 11.04 11.92
N ILE A 78 7.99 10.57 13.12
CA ILE A 78 7.00 11.16 14.03
C ILE A 78 7.70 12.25 14.83
N THR A 79 7.15 13.46 14.84
CA THR A 79 7.64 14.57 15.67
C THR A 79 6.55 15.00 16.66
N ILE A 80 6.86 14.99 17.95
CA ILE A 80 5.95 15.35 19.05
C ILE A 80 6.53 16.55 19.79
N SER A 81 5.72 17.55 20.12
CA SER A 81 6.21 18.73 20.87
C SER A 81 6.47 18.38 22.34
N ALA A 82 7.40 19.07 22.98
CA ALA A 82 7.68 18.90 24.40
C ALA A 82 6.40 19.04 25.24
N ASN A 83 6.32 18.22 26.28
CA ASN A 83 5.16 18.06 27.17
C ASN A 83 3.90 17.47 26.51
N GLN A 84 3.87 17.24 25.19
CA GLN A 84 2.80 16.43 24.59
C GLN A 84 3.03 14.94 24.85
N GLN A 85 1.92 14.21 24.88
CA GLN A 85 1.90 12.81 25.28
C GLN A 85 1.39 11.94 24.13
N ILE A 86 1.94 10.73 24.03
CA ILE A 86 1.41 9.66 23.19
C ILE A 86 1.03 8.46 24.06
N GLU A 87 -0.06 7.79 23.68
CA GLU A 87 -0.52 6.55 24.31
C GLU A 87 0.11 5.37 23.57
N LEU A 88 0.70 4.45 24.33
CA LEU A 88 1.31 3.22 23.82
C LEU A 88 0.47 2.03 24.27
N PHE A 89 0.15 1.12 23.35
CA PHE A 89 -0.68 -0.05 23.67
C PHE A 89 -0.07 -1.38 23.21
N CYS A 90 -0.11 -2.38 24.10
CA CYS A 90 0.18 -3.78 23.84
C CYS A 90 -1.05 -4.66 24.10
N SER A 91 -1.27 -5.67 23.25
CA SER A 91 -2.35 -6.66 23.48
C SER A 91 -2.11 -7.50 24.73
N GLY A 92 -0.87 -7.88 25.01
CA GLY A 92 -0.46 -8.67 26.17
C GLY A 92 0.04 -7.79 27.33
N SER A 93 1.33 -7.46 27.33
CA SER A 93 1.90 -6.44 28.22
C SER A 93 3.14 -5.81 27.59
N PHE A 94 3.66 -4.76 28.21
CA PHE A 94 5.03 -4.31 27.97
C PHE A 94 6.04 -5.27 28.61
N VAL A 95 7.27 -5.28 28.09
CA VAL A 95 8.41 -5.95 28.72
C VAL A 95 8.82 -5.25 30.03
N ALA A 96 9.72 -5.85 30.81
CA ALA A 96 10.26 -5.21 32.01
C ALA A 96 10.80 -3.80 31.66
N PRO A 97 10.52 -2.76 32.48
CA PRO A 97 10.04 -2.81 33.86
C PRO A 97 8.51 -2.70 34.02
N PHE A 98 7.72 -2.92 32.96
CA PHE A 98 6.27 -2.72 32.97
C PHE A 98 5.47 -4.03 32.79
N PRO A 99 5.75 -5.09 33.58
CA PRO A 99 4.99 -6.34 33.47
C PRO A 99 3.51 -6.09 33.79
N ASN A 100 2.62 -6.87 33.16
CA ASN A 100 1.16 -6.78 33.33
C ASN A 100 0.54 -5.43 32.94
N THR A 101 1.33 -4.49 32.40
CA THR A 101 0.84 -3.20 31.93
C THR A 101 0.55 -3.28 30.44
N ARG A 102 -0.68 -2.93 30.03
CA ARG A 102 -1.10 -2.93 28.62
C ARG A 102 -1.03 -1.58 27.94
N THR A 103 -1.10 -0.52 28.73
CA THR A 103 -1.10 0.85 28.24
C THR A 103 -0.07 1.65 29.01
N LEU A 104 0.79 2.36 28.28
CA LEU A 104 1.70 3.34 28.84
C LEU A 104 1.44 4.70 28.21
N PHE A 105 1.81 5.75 28.92
CA PHE A 105 1.81 7.10 28.38
C PHE A 105 3.24 7.62 28.37
N ALA A 106 3.69 8.08 27.21
CA ALA A 106 5.02 8.65 27.03
C ALA A 106 4.91 10.14 26.73
N THR A 107 5.43 10.97 27.63
CA THR A 107 5.45 12.42 27.48
C THR A 107 6.78 12.86 26.89
N CYS A 108 6.75 13.64 25.82
CA CYS A 108 7.96 14.12 25.16
C CYS A 108 8.73 15.09 26.07
N GLN A 109 10.03 14.85 26.26
CA GLN A 109 10.96 15.79 26.88
C GLN A 109 11.76 16.53 25.80
N SER A 110 12.73 15.84 25.17
CA SER A 110 13.51 16.36 24.05
C SER A 110 14.26 15.24 23.32
N GLY A 111 14.43 15.37 22.00
CA GLY A 111 15.17 14.43 21.16
C GLY A 111 14.59 13.01 21.21
N THR A 112 15.32 12.09 21.84
CA THR A 112 14.91 10.69 22.01
C THR A 112 14.47 10.34 23.43
N ASN A 113 14.38 11.35 24.32
CA ASN A 113 14.05 11.19 25.73
C ASN A 113 12.55 11.40 25.99
N TRP A 114 11.95 10.41 26.63
CA TRP A 114 10.53 10.36 26.95
C TRP A 114 10.34 10.13 28.45
N LEU A 115 9.43 10.88 29.06
CA LEU A 115 9.02 10.64 30.43
C LEU A 115 7.92 9.58 30.45
N VAL A 116 8.20 8.44 31.10
CA VAL A 116 7.26 7.33 31.31
C VAL A 116 7.29 6.94 32.79
N ASN A 117 6.14 6.99 33.47
CA ASN A 117 6.02 6.74 34.92
C ASN A 117 7.06 7.49 35.77
N GLY A 118 7.29 8.77 35.46
CA GLY A 118 8.22 9.64 36.21
C GLY A 118 9.71 9.40 35.92
N GLN A 119 10.06 8.51 34.99
CA GLN A 119 11.44 8.24 34.61
C GLN A 119 11.69 8.55 33.14
N THR A 120 12.86 9.14 32.84
CA THR A 120 13.32 9.33 31.47
C THR A 120 13.71 7.99 30.86
N ARG A 121 13.18 7.72 29.67
CA ARG A 121 13.35 6.47 28.90
C ARG A 121 13.58 6.80 27.43
N VAL A 122 14.32 5.94 26.74
CA VAL A 122 14.46 6.00 25.29
C VAL A 122 13.30 5.24 24.66
N PHE A 123 12.71 5.78 23.60
CA PHE A 123 11.46 5.26 23.02
C PHE A 123 11.54 3.79 22.59
N ASN A 124 12.65 3.39 21.96
CA ASN A 124 12.87 2.03 21.45
C ASN A 124 13.07 0.96 22.54
N THR A 125 13.00 1.33 23.81
CA THR A 125 13.02 0.39 24.95
C THR A 125 11.61 -0.03 25.40
N LEU A 126 10.57 0.63 24.89
CA LEU A 126 9.17 0.44 25.32
C LEU A 126 8.49 -0.70 24.53
N ALA A 127 9.10 -1.89 24.53
CA ALA A 127 8.64 -3.03 23.73
C ALA A 127 7.44 -3.76 24.34
N CYS A 128 6.60 -4.33 23.48
CA CYS A 128 5.59 -5.30 23.88
C CYS A 128 6.21 -6.69 24.07
N THR A 129 5.57 -7.54 24.88
CA THR A 129 5.95 -8.96 25.03
C THR A 129 5.64 -9.80 23.79
N GLY A 130 4.83 -9.28 22.86
CA GLY A 130 4.45 -9.94 21.63
C GLY A 130 3.89 -8.94 20.62
N GLN A 131 3.76 -9.39 19.36
CA GLN A 131 3.12 -8.60 18.30
C GLN A 131 1.69 -8.23 18.70
N VAL A 132 1.28 -6.99 18.47
CA VAL A 132 -0.07 -6.54 18.79
C VAL A 132 -1.09 -7.35 17.97
N ALA A 133 -2.08 -7.88 18.66
CA ALA A 133 -3.16 -8.67 18.07
C ALA A 133 -4.13 -7.77 17.29
N HIS A 134 -4.38 -8.14 16.05
CA HIS A 134 -5.40 -7.57 15.18
C HIS A 134 -6.55 -8.57 14.99
N THR A 135 -7.72 -8.07 14.60
CA THR A 135 -8.89 -8.88 14.30
C THR A 135 -9.72 -8.28 13.15
N ALA A 136 -10.49 -9.13 12.49
CA ALA A 136 -11.55 -8.74 11.57
C ALA A 136 -12.90 -9.00 12.26
N ARG A 137 -13.80 -8.02 12.26
CA ARG A 137 -15.12 -8.14 12.90
C ARG A 137 -16.24 -7.67 11.97
N ARG A 138 -17.38 -8.36 12.01
CA ARG A 138 -18.61 -7.90 11.35
C ARG A 138 -19.18 -6.72 12.14
N THR A 139 -19.63 -5.68 11.45
CA THR A 139 -20.24 -4.50 12.09
C THR A 139 -21.73 -4.67 12.39
N GLY A 140 -22.34 -5.75 11.89
CA GLY A 140 -23.80 -5.94 11.87
C GLY A 140 -24.50 -5.19 10.73
N GLN A 141 -23.78 -4.33 9.99
CA GLN A 141 -24.31 -3.61 8.84
C GLN A 141 -24.09 -4.37 7.53
N ARG A 142 -24.85 -3.98 6.51
CA ARG A 142 -24.71 -4.43 5.11
C ARG A 142 -24.16 -3.28 4.27
N CYS A 143 -23.39 -3.62 3.24
CA CYS A 143 -22.76 -2.64 2.36
C CYS A 143 -23.34 -2.63 0.93
N PHE A 144 -23.59 -3.80 0.34
CA PHE A 144 -24.15 -3.93 -1.00
C PHE A 144 -24.77 -5.31 -1.21
N ASP A 145 -26.01 -5.38 -1.72
CA ASP A 145 -26.65 -6.63 -2.16
C ASP A 145 -26.48 -7.81 -1.18
N GLY A 146 -26.84 -7.59 0.09
CA GLY A 146 -26.69 -8.58 1.15
C GLY A 146 -25.26 -8.80 1.67
N SER A 147 -24.24 -8.25 1.01
CA SER A 147 -22.83 -8.33 1.44
C SER A 147 -22.64 -7.69 2.81
N THR A 148 -21.81 -8.32 3.64
CA THR A 148 -21.50 -7.94 5.01
C THR A 148 -20.51 -6.78 5.03
N HIS A 149 -20.79 -5.76 5.86
CA HIS A 149 -19.82 -4.74 6.19
C HIS A 149 -18.98 -5.18 7.41
N SER A 150 -17.68 -5.29 7.20
CA SER A 150 -16.70 -5.72 8.21
C SER A 150 -15.60 -4.70 8.39
N GLU A 151 -14.99 -4.67 9.56
CA GLU A 151 -13.85 -3.83 9.89
C GLU A 151 -12.65 -4.71 10.25
N VAL A 152 -11.46 -4.31 9.84
CA VAL A 152 -10.21 -4.91 10.28
C VAL A 152 -9.43 -3.89 11.09
N GLY A 153 -8.83 -4.31 12.21
CA GLY A 153 -8.20 -3.37 13.12
C GLY A 153 -7.77 -3.97 14.46
N PHE A 154 -7.64 -3.11 15.47
CA PHE A 154 -7.12 -3.45 16.78
C PHE A 154 -8.13 -3.18 17.89
N ASN A 155 -8.36 -4.17 18.75
CA ASN A 155 -9.18 -4.01 19.94
C ASN A 155 -8.30 -3.55 21.12
N VAL A 156 -8.40 -2.26 21.46
CA VAL A 156 -7.65 -1.65 22.56
C VAL A 156 -8.41 -1.77 23.88
N ALA A 157 -9.74 -1.58 23.84
CA ALA A 157 -10.66 -1.72 24.97
C ALA A 157 -12.08 -2.01 24.44
N PRO A 158 -13.07 -2.43 25.26
CA PRO A 158 -14.41 -2.84 24.81
C PRO A 158 -15.10 -1.90 23.80
N ASN A 159 -14.89 -0.58 23.93
CA ASN A 159 -15.44 0.43 23.01
C ASN A 159 -14.35 1.25 22.29
N ARG A 160 -13.12 0.74 22.23
CA ARG A 160 -11.98 1.37 21.55
C ARG A 160 -11.41 0.42 20.51
N PHE A 161 -12.03 0.43 19.35
CA PHE A 161 -11.57 -0.31 18.19
C PHE A 161 -10.95 0.64 17.16
N PHE A 162 -9.69 0.39 16.82
CA PHE A 162 -8.95 1.19 15.86
C PHE A 162 -8.99 0.48 14.50
N VAL A 163 -9.83 1.00 13.61
CA VAL A 163 -10.01 0.46 12.25
C VAL A 163 -8.81 0.85 11.38
N THR A 164 -8.24 -0.11 10.66
CA THR A 164 -7.26 0.14 9.59
C THR A 164 -7.93 0.25 8.23
N HIS A 165 -8.90 -0.63 7.96
CA HIS A 165 -9.71 -0.60 6.75
C HIS A 165 -11.07 -1.27 6.95
N ASN A 166 -12.02 -0.86 6.12
CA ASN A 166 -13.38 -1.40 6.05
C ASN A 166 -13.50 -2.30 4.83
N VAL A 167 -14.31 -3.35 4.94
CA VAL A 167 -14.43 -4.40 3.93
C VAL A 167 -15.90 -4.64 3.63
N CYS A 168 -16.27 -4.63 2.35
CA CYS A 168 -17.57 -5.09 1.88
C CYS A 168 -17.42 -6.49 1.30
N HIS A 169 -17.82 -7.51 2.04
CA HIS A 169 -17.58 -8.91 1.70
C HIS A 169 -18.88 -9.69 1.47
N ASP A 170 -19.00 -10.34 0.32
CA ASP A 170 -20.07 -11.28 0.01
C ASP A 170 -19.67 -12.66 0.54
N GLU A 171 -20.26 -13.07 1.66
CA GLU A 171 -19.99 -14.38 2.30
C GLU A 171 -20.62 -15.55 1.53
N VAL A 172 -21.56 -15.30 0.60
CA VAL A 172 -22.18 -16.35 -0.22
C VAL A 172 -21.29 -16.70 -1.40
N ALA A 173 -20.79 -15.69 -2.11
CA ALA A 173 -19.82 -15.88 -3.20
C ALA A 173 -18.37 -16.03 -2.69
N GLU A 174 -18.16 -15.82 -1.38
CA GLU A 174 -16.85 -15.76 -0.74
C GLU A 174 -15.91 -14.73 -1.40
N ALA A 175 -16.47 -13.55 -1.72
CA ALA A 175 -15.83 -12.53 -2.55
C ALA A 175 -15.95 -11.13 -1.94
N THR A 176 -14.83 -10.45 -1.77
CA THR A 176 -14.82 -9.03 -1.41
C THR A 176 -15.15 -8.14 -2.60
N ARG A 177 -16.17 -7.28 -2.43
CA ARG A 177 -16.63 -6.30 -3.42
C ARG A 177 -15.67 -5.11 -3.50
N TYR A 178 -15.36 -4.54 -2.34
CA TYR A 178 -14.40 -3.44 -2.18
C TYR A 178 -13.87 -3.38 -0.74
N VAL A 179 -12.74 -2.69 -0.59
CA VAL A 179 -12.12 -2.27 0.67
C VAL A 179 -11.99 -0.75 0.66
N TYR A 180 -12.26 -0.12 1.80
CA TYR A 180 -12.21 1.32 2.01
C TYR A 180 -11.22 1.69 3.11
N TYR A 181 -10.34 2.66 2.82
CA TYR A 181 -9.34 3.18 3.75
C TYR A 181 -8.90 4.60 3.37
N MET A 182 -8.23 5.28 4.29
CA MET A 182 -7.62 6.58 4.05
C MET A 182 -6.16 6.44 3.65
N GLN A 183 -5.74 7.24 2.67
CA GLN A 183 -4.33 7.48 2.37
C GLN A 183 -3.99 8.95 2.57
N THR A 184 -2.83 9.17 3.17
CA THR A 184 -2.26 10.46 3.55
C THR A 184 -0.78 10.48 3.15
N PRO A 185 -0.07 11.62 3.28
CA PRO A 185 1.35 11.67 2.96
C PRO A 185 2.20 10.72 3.82
N ALA A 186 1.74 10.40 5.04
CA ALA A 186 2.39 9.48 5.96
C ALA A 186 2.55 8.05 5.38
N ASN A 187 1.66 7.65 4.48
CA ASN A 187 1.73 6.33 3.82
C ASN A 187 2.98 6.17 2.94
N MET A 188 3.66 7.26 2.55
CA MET A 188 4.94 7.20 1.84
C MET A 188 6.11 6.80 2.76
N GLY A 189 6.02 7.16 4.04
CA GLY A 189 7.04 6.88 5.05
C GLY A 189 6.99 5.47 5.64
N PHE A 190 6.11 4.60 5.11
CA PHE A 190 5.79 3.27 5.66
C PHE A 190 7.02 2.42 6.06
N GLN A 191 6.82 1.52 7.02
CA GLN A 191 7.86 0.59 7.46
C GLN A 191 8.27 -0.39 6.35
N ARG A 192 9.57 -0.46 6.07
CA ARG A 192 10.11 -1.34 5.02
C ARG A 192 10.48 -2.70 5.59
N SER A 193 10.30 -3.74 4.79
CA SER A 193 10.78 -5.10 5.08
C SER A 193 10.26 -5.71 6.40
N PHE A 194 9.11 -5.25 6.89
CA PHE A 194 8.50 -5.80 8.11
C PHE A 194 8.00 -7.24 7.86
N PRO A 195 8.19 -8.19 8.80
CA PRO A 195 7.81 -9.59 8.61
C PRO A 195 6.32 -9.80 8.31
N ARG A 196 6.05 -10.52 7.20
CA ARG A 196 4.69 -10.81 6.71
C ARG A 196 4.13 -12.07 7.36
N PRO A 197 2.91 -12.06 7.93
CA PRO A 197 2.26 -13.27 8.42
C PRO A 197 1.66 -14.09 7.26
N SER A 198 1.23 -15.32 7.57
CA SER A 198 0.34 -16.08 6.69
C SER A 198 -1.02 -15.40 6.58
N PHE A 199 -1.71 -15.59 5.45
CA PHE A 199 -3.08 -15.11 5.29
C PHE A 199 -4.06 -15.83 6.24
N ILE A 200 -4.97 -15.05 6.80
CA ILE A 200 -5.98 -15.49 7.76
C ILE A 200 -7.33 -15.57 7.07
N THR A 201 -7.93 -16.76 7.05
CA THR A 201 -9.28 -16.98 6.49
C THR A 201 -10.36 -16.37 7.38
N GLY A 202 -10.24 -16.55 8.70
CA GLY A 202 -11.34 -16.27 9.62
C GLY A 202 -12.55 -17.18 9.36
N ASP A 203 -13.72 -16.75 9.81
CA ASP A 203 -15.00 -17.45 9.64
C ASP A 203 -15.83 -16.87 8.47
N PHE A 204 -15.18 -16.20 7.50
CA PHE A 204 -15.84 -15.53 6.37
C PHE A 204 -16.03 -16.42 5.13
N PHE A 205 -15.43 -17.62 5.10
CA PHE A 205 -15.32 -18.48 3.91
C PHE A 205 -15.89 -19.89 4.15
N GLY A 206 -17.01 -19.99 4.87
CA GLY A 206 -17.71 -21.27 5.07
C GLY A 206 -16.88 -22.40 5.69
N GLY A 207 -15.80 -22.09 6.42
CA GLY A 207 -14.88 -23.09 6.99
C GLY A 207 -13.82 -23.65 6.03
N ARG A 208 -13.68 -23.11 4.81
CA ARG A 208 -12.69 -23.57 3.82
C ARG A 208 -11.26 -23.28 4.22
N ASN A 209 -10.37 -24.16 3.78
CA ASN A 209 -8.93 -23.89 3.77
C ASN A 209 -8.55 -23.05 2.54
N VAL A 210 -8.84 -21.75 2.58
CA VAL A 210 -8.56 -20.84 1.46
C VAL A 210 -7.08 -20.80 1.10
N ASN A 211 -6.16 -20.93 2.07
CA ASN A 211 -4.72 -21.02 1.77
C ASN A 211 -4.39 -22.20 0.82
N GLY A 212 -5.07 -23.34 0.99
CA GLY A 212 -4.91 -24.51 0.11
C GLY A 212 -5.37 -24.25 -1.32
N LEU A 213 -6.48 -23.52 -1.49
CA LEU A 213 -7.05 -23.16 -2.79
C LEU A 213 -6.11 -22.29 -3.63
N TYR A 214 -5.25 -21.50 -2.98
CA TYR A 214 -4.25 -20.66 -3.64
C TYR A 214 -2.94 -21.40 -4.00
N THR A 215 -2.81 -22.69 -3.70
CA THR A 215 -1.65 -23.45 -4.18
C THR A 215 -1.76 -23.69 -5.69
N GLN A 216 -0.65 -23.62 -6.43
CA GLN A 216 -0.69 -23.83 -7.88
C GLN A 216 -1.21 -25.23 -8.25
N VAL A 217 -0.96 -26.24 -7.41
CA VAL A 217 -1.49 -27.60 -7.60
C VAL A 217 -3.02 -27.58 -7.58
N THR A 218 -3.63 -27.02 -6.53
CA THR A 218 -5.09 -26.94 -6.42
C THR A 218 -5.68 -26.05 -7.51
N GLN A 219 -5.06 -24.90 -7.81
CA GLN A 219 -5.52 -24.03 -8.90
C GLN A 219 -5.57 -24.77 -10.24
N ARG A 220 -4.50 -25.47 -10.61
CA ARG A 220 -4.44 -26.20 -11.88
C ARG A 220 -5.51 -27.28 -11.94
N GLN A 221 -5.74 -28.00 -10.85
CA GLN A 221 -6.79 -29.01 -10.76
C GLN A 221 -8.19 -28.39 -10.95
N THR A 222 -8.52 -27.35 -10.18
CA THR A 222 -9.82 -26.67 -10.29
C THR A 222 -10.02 -26.09 -11.68
N LEU A 223 -9.04 -25.35 -12.21
CA LEU A 223 -9.14 -24.71 -13.52
C LEU A 223 -9.18 -25.74 -14.66
N ALA A 224 -8.57 -26.93 -14.50
CA ALA A 224 -8.64 -27.98 -15.52
C ALA A 224 -10.05 -28.58 -15.58
N GLY A 225 -10.75 -28.64 -14.46
CA GLY A 225 -12.18 -28.98 -14.42
C GLY A 225 -13.07 -27.97 -15.15
N ILE A 226 -12.64 -26.69 -15.23
CA ILE A 226 -13.39 -25.62 -15.90
C ILE A 226 -13.05 -25.53 -17.39
N LEU A 227 -11.76 -25.52 -17.72
CA LEU A 227 -11.25 -25.19 -19.06
C LEU A 227 -10.76 -26.40 -19.87
N GLY A 228 -10.54 -27.53 -19.21
CA GLY A 228 -9.80 -28.66 -19.78
C GLY A 228 -8.29 -28.58 -19.52
N GLN A 229 -7.66 -29.75 -19.37
CA GLN A 229 -6.25 -29.87 -18.96
C GLN A 229 -5.28 -29.17 -19.94
N GLN A 230 -5.45 -29.39 -21.25
CA GLN A 230 -4.59 -28.77 -22.27
C GLN A 230 -4.60 -27.24 -22.14
N ARG A 231 -5.79 -26.65 -21.93
CA ARG A 231 -5.93 -25.20 -21.84
C ARG A 231 -5.23 -24.63 -20.61
N VAL A 232 -5.29 -25.34 -19.48
CA VAL A 232 -4.57 -24.97 -18.26
C VAL A 232 -3.06 -25.06 -18.46
N ASP A 233 -2.57 -26.08 -19.14
CA ASP A 233 -1.14 -26.22 -19.40
C ASP A 233 -0.61 -25.07 -20.27
N GLU A 234 -1.33 -24.69 -21.32
CA GLU A 234 -1.03 -23.51 -22.15
C GLU A 234 -1.08 -22.20 -21.34
N MET A 235 -2.10 -22.03 -20.50
CA MET A 235 -2.30 -20.87 -19.65
C MET A 235 -1.12 -20.68 -18.68
N TYR A 236 -0.65 -21.73 -18.04
CA TYR A 236 0.47 -21.64 -17.10
C TYR A 236 1.85 -21.59 -17.79
N ALA A 237 1.95 -21.92 -19.07
CA ALA A 237 3.21 -21.93 -19.82
C ALA A 237 3.68 -20.53 -20.26
N ILE A 238 2.83 -19.50 -20.19
CA ILE A 238 3.18 -18.16 -20.70
C ILE A 238 4.29 -17.46 -19.90
N HIS A 239 4.46 -17.82 -18.63
CA HIS A 239 5.42 -17.20 -17.72
C HIS A 239 5.57 -18.05 -16.45
N THR A 240 6.74 -18.01 -15.79
CA THR A 240 6.96 -18.72 -14.52
C THR A 240 6.05 -18.21 -13.39
N ASP A 241 5.65 -16.95 -13.47
CA ASP A 241 4.68 -16.31 -12.57
C ASP A 241 3.23 -16.36 -13.07
N ALA A 242 2.91 -17.23 -14.02
CA ALA A 242 1.53 -17.43 -14.46
C ALA A 242 0.77 -18.28 -13.43
N PHE A 243 0.41 -17.69 -12.29
CA PHE A 243 -0.46 -18.28 -11.28
C PHE A 243 -1.31 -17.23 -10.58
N LEU A 244 -2.39 -17.64 -9.91
CA LEU A 244 -3.24 -16.74 -9.14
C LEU A 244 -2.64 -16.52 -7.75
N ALA A 245 -2.13 -15.33 -7.49
CA ALA A 245 -1.68 -14.88 -6.19
C ALA A 245 -2.84 -14.32 -5.36
N ARG A 246 -2.56 -14.15 -4.06
CA ARG A 246 -3.42 -13.51 -3.07
C ARG A 246 -3.28 -11.99 -3.20
N GLY A 247 -3.94 -11.41 -4.20
CA GLY A 247 -3.86 -9.99 -4.53
C GLY A 247 -4.56 -9.15 -3.47
N HIS A 248 -3.81 -8.31 -2.76
CA HIS A 248 -4.37 -7.42 -1.74
C HIS A 248 -5.27 -6.34 -2.37
N LEU A 249 -6.36 -5.95 -1.69
CA LEU A 249 -7.17 -4.80 -2.07
C LEU A 249 -6.69 -3.50 -1.37
N MET A 250 -6.46 -3.55 -0.06
CA MET A 250 -5.55 -2.61 0.61
C MET A 250 -4.15 -3.22 0.61
N ALA A 251 -3.25 -2.66 -0.21
CA ALA A 251 -1.89 -3.16 -0.35
C ALA A 251 -1.15 -3.21 0.98
N ASN A 252 -0.24 -4.17 1.14
CA ASN A 252 0.63 -4.21 2.33
C ASN A 252 1.39 -2.89 2.52
N ALA A 253 1.93 -2.31 1.43
CA ALA A 253 2.65 -1.04 1.46
C ALA A 253 1.74 0.21 1.56
N ASP A 254 0.41 0.04 1.49
CA ASP A 254 -0.54 1.13 1.78
C ASP A 254 -0.76 1.31 3.30
N ASN A 255 -0.17 0.44 4.13
CA ASN A 255 -0.12 0.57 5.58
C ASN A 255 1.16 1.30 6.03
N ILE A 256 1.10 2.00 7.16
CA ILE A 256 2.24 2.77 7.70
C ILE A 256 3.11 1.89 8.61
N PHE A 257 2.51 1.32 9.65
CA PHE A 257 3.21 0.50 10.64
C PHE A 257 3.14 -0.97 10.27
N GLY A 258 4.15 -1.74 10.68
CA GLY A 258 4.26 -3.19 10.57
C GLY A 258 3.10 -3.92 11.25
N SER A 259 2.58 -3.40 12.36
CA SER A 259 1.35 -3.94 12.96
C SER A 259 0.16 -3.81 12.01
N HIS A 260 0.02 -2.67 11.32
CA HIS A 260 -1.04 -2.41 10.35
C HIS A 260 -0.85 -3.27 9.08
N MET A 261 0.39 -3.44 8.63
CA MET A 261 0.76 -4.37 7.56
C MET A 261 0.30 -5.78 7.87
N ARG A 262 0.60 -6.30 9.07
CA ARG A 262 0.13 -7.62 9.49
C ARG A 262 -1.40 -7.74 9.46
N ALA A 263 -2.10 -6.66 9.85
CA ALA A 263 -3.56 -6.61 9.80
C ALA A 263 -4.14 -6.64 8.38
N SER A 264 -3.37 -6.40 7.31
CA SER A 264 -3.87 -6.48 5.93
C SER A 264 -4.00 -7.91 5.39
N PHE A 265 -3.49 -8.93 6.10
CA PHE A 265 -3.41 -10.32 5.64
C PHE A 265 -4.67 -11.15 5.90
N TYR A 266 -5.85 -10.55 6.01
CA TYR A 266 -7.11 -11.30 5.99
C TYR A 266 -7.52 -11.59 4.55
N PHE A 267 -8.06 -12.79 4.28
CA PHE A 267 -8.54 -13.12 2.92
C PHE A 267 -9.71 -12.23 2.48
N ILE A 268 -10.47 -11.65 3.41
CA ILE A 268 -11.48 -10.63 3.06
C ILE A 268 -10.85 -9.33 2.53
N ASN A 269 -9.54 -9.13 2.62
CA ASN A 269 -8.78 -8.06 1.97
C ASN A 269 -8.01 -8.55 0.74
N ALA A 270 -8.33 -9.73 0.19
CA ALA A 270 -7.66 -10.26 -0.99
C ALA A 270 -8.62 -10.93 -1.97
N GLN A 271 -8.19 -10.98 -3.22
CA GLN A 271 -8.89 -11.65 -4.32
C GLN A 271 -7.89 -12.38 -5.23
N PRO A 272 -8.33 -13.38 -6.02
CA PRO A 272 -7.46 -14.06 -6.96
C PRO A 272 -6.92 -13.11 -8.02
N GLN A 273 -5.60 -12.94 -8.08
CA GLN A 273 -4.95 -11.99 -8.99
C GLN A 273 -3.79 -12.67 -9.68
N TRP A 274 -3.71 -12.64 -11.01
CA TRP A 274 -2.58 -13.20 -11.73
C TRP A 274 -1.29 -12.53 -11.25
N GLN A 275 -0.28 -13.32 -10.87
CA GLN A 275 0.93 -12.79 -10.24
C GLN A 275 1.70 -11.85 -11.18
N THR A 276 1.69 -12.11 -12.49
CA THR A 276 2.25 -11.20 -13.49
C THR A 276 1.59 -9.82 -13.48
N PHE A 277 0.31 -9.73 -13.13
CA PHE A 277 -0.44 -8.48 -12.95
C PHE A 277 -0.23 -7.88 -11.56
N ASN A 278 -0.36 -8.68 -10.50
CA ASN A 278 -0.16 -8.29 -9.10
C ASN A 278 1.21 -7.62 -8.88
N GLY A 279 2.29 -8.29 -9.28
CA GLY A 279 3.66 -7.75 -9.22
C GLY A 279 4.06 -6.94 -10.45
N GLY A 280 3.11 -6.63 -11.32
CA GLY A 280 3.31 -5.89 -12.56
C GLY A 280 2.70 -4.50 -12.46
N ASN A 281 1.76 -4.23 -13.35
CA ASN A 281 1.13 -2.91 -13.43
C ASN A 281 0.30 -2.60 -12.17
N TRP A 282 -0.29 -3.59 -11.49
CA TRP A 282 -1.07 -3.28 -10.27
C TRP A 282 -0.21 -2.68 -9.16
N GLU A 283 0.98 -3.24 -8.92
CA GLU A 283 1.95 -2.69 -7.96
C GLU A 283 2.40 -1.27 -8.33
N ALA A 284 2.57 -1.00 -9.64
CA ALA A 284 2.87 0.35 -10.13
C ALA A 284 1.72 1.34 -9.86
N VAL A 285 0.45 0.92 -9.97
CA VAL A 285 -0.72 1.74 -9.57
C VAL A 285 -0.65 2.06 -8.08
N GLU A 286 -0.47 1.04 -7.23
CA GLU A 286 -0.42 1.20 -5.79
C GLU A 286 0.71 2.15 -5.35
N ALA A 287 1.91 1.97 -5.90
CA ALA A 287 3.05 2.84 -5.67
C ALA A 287 2.84 4.26 -6.21
N GLY A 288 2.31 4.38 -7.43
CA GLY A 288 2.02 5.66 -8.07
C GLY A 288 1.04 6.51 -7.25
N VAL A 289 -0.06 5.90 -6.78
CA VAL A 289 -1.07 6.61 -5.97
C VAL A 289 -0.47 7.09 -4.64
N ARG A 290 0.29 6.23 -3.93
CA ARG A 290 0.99 6.65 -2.71
C ARG A 290 1.92 7.83 -2.94
N ASN A 291 2.73 7.76 -4.01
CA ASN A 291 3.67 8.82 -4.38
C ASN A 291 2.95 10.13 -4.69
N PHE A 292 1.86 10.07 -5.48
CA PHE A 292 1.06 11.23 -5.84
C PHE A 292 0.48 11.93 -4.62
N ILE A 293 -0.18 11.18 -3.74
CA ILE A 293 -0.80 11.70 -2.51
C ILE A 293 0.25 12.40 -1.65
N ALA A 294 1.42 11.79 -1.46
CA ALA A 294 2.49 12.37 -0.66
C ALA A 294 3.13 13.60 -1.30
N ASN A 295 3.41 13.57 -2.61
CA ASN A 295 4.02 14.69 -3.33
C ASN A 295 3.10 15.91 -3.41
N ARG A 296 1.78 15.69 -3.45
CA ARG A 296 0.77 16.76 -3.48
C ARG A 296 0.25 17.14 -2.09
N ASN A 297 0.76 16.49 -1.04
CA ASN A 297 0.33 16.69 0.35
C ASN A 297 -1.20 16.57 0.53
N LEU A 298 -1.79 15.51 -0.02
CA LEU A 298 -3.24 15.28 -0.01
C LEU A 298 -3.65 14.25 1.02
N GLU A 299 -4.91 14.32 1.44
CA GLU A 299 -5.59 13.23 2.15
C GLU A 299 -6.74 12.72 1.27
N CYS A 300 -6.66 11.45 0.89
CA CYS A 300 -7.61 10.85 -0.05
C CYS A 300 -8.33 9.66 0.57
N GLU A 301 -9.62 9.57 0.27
CA GLU A 301 -10.39 8.35 0.45
C GLU A 301 -10.08 7.38 -0.69
N ILE A 302 -9.76 6.13 -0.34
CA ILE A 302 -9.44 5.08 -1.30
C ILE A 302 -10.48 3.97 -1.23
N TYR A 303 -11.03 3.61 -2.38
CA TYR A 303 -11.82 2.39 -2.55
C TYR A 303 -11.12 1.49 -3.54
N THR A 304 -10.61 0.34 -3.09
CA THR A 304 -10.07 -0.69 -3.98
C THR A 304 -11.05 -1.85 -4.05
N GLY A 305 -11.41 -2.30 -5.23
CA GLY A 305 -12.34 -3.41 -5.40
C GLY A 305 -12.18 -4.11 -6.73
N VAL A 306 -13.16 -4.95 -7.05
CA VAL A 306 -13.12 -5.79 -8.24
C VAL A 306 -14.43 -5.74 -9.01
N HIS A 307 -14.37 -6.03 -10.32
CA HIS A 307 -15.54 -6.04 -11.19
C HIS A 307 -15.50 -7.20 -12.20
N GLY A 308 -16.63 -7.89 -12.35
CA GLY A 308 -16.83 -9.04 -13.22
C GLY A 308 -16.05 -10.28 -12.79
N VAL A 309 -16.40 -11.44 -13.37
CA VAL A 309 -15.63 -12.68 -13.26
C VAL A 309 -14.84 -12.88 -14.54
N LEU A 310 -13.56 -13.23 -14.43
CA LEU A 310 -12.72 -13.53 -15.58
C LEU A 310 -13.27 -14.76 -16.30
N SER A 311 -13.52 -14.64 -17.60
CA SER A 311 -13.84 -15.79 -18.44
C SER A 311 -12.76 -16.04 -19.48
N LEU A 312 -12.36 -17.30 -19.65
CA LEU A 312 -11.45 -17.75 -20.69
C LEU A 312 -12.11 -18.85 -21.53
N ARG A 313 -11.63 -19.04 -22.76
CA ARG A 313 -12.09 -20.14 -23.62
C ARG A 313 -11.62 -21.47 -23.06
N ASP A 314 -12.53 -22.43 -22.93
CA ASP A 314 -12.24 -23.84 -22.66
C ASP A 314 -11.69 -24.53 -23.92
N GLN A 315 -11.35 -25.82 -23.79
CA GLN A 315 -10.85 -26.66 -24.89
C GLN A 315 -11.79 -26.77 -26.10
N ASN A 316 -13.08 -26.42 -25.95
CA ASN A 316 -14.05 -26.39 -27.04
C ASN A 316 -14.25 -24.96 -27.59
N GLY A 317 -13.47 -24.00 -27.13
CA GLY A 317 -13.55 -22.60 -27.55
C GLY A 317 -14.66 -21.80 -26.86
N VAL A 318 -15.36 -22.36 -25.87
CA VAL A 318 -16.48 -21.72 -25.17
C VAL A 318 -15.96 -20.94 -23.96
N PHE A 319 -16.41 -19.70 -23.76
CA PHE A 319 -16.01 -18.92 -22.59
C PHE A 319 -16.61 -19.51 -21.30
N ARG A 320 -15.75 -19.74 -20.30
CA ARG A 320 -16.09 -20.21 -18.96
C ARG A 320 -15.52 -19.28 -17.92
N GLU A 321 -16.33 -18.93 -16.93
CA GLU A 321 -15.91 -18.14 -15.78
C GLU A 321 -14.99 -18.95 -14.86
N LEU A 322 -14.00 -18.28 -14.25
CA LEU A 322 -13.01 -18.92 -13.41
C LEU A 322 -13.31 -18.69 -11.93
N PHE A 323 -13.18 -19.76 -11.15
CA PHE A 323 -13.39 -19.80 -9.70
C PHE A 323 -12.25 -20.62 -9.07
N LEU A 324 -11.94 -20.36 -7.79
CA LEU A 324 -10.96 -21.17 -7.07
C LEU A 324 -11.58 -22.41 -6.41
N ASP A 325 -12.90 -22.42 -6.21
CA ASP A 325 -13.60 -23.56 -5.61
C ASP A 325 -15.08 -23.59 -6.03
N PHE A 326 -15.77 -24.67 -5.68
CA PHE A 326 -17.20 -24.85 -5.87
C PHE A 326 -17.85 -25.40 -4.59
N ASP A 327 -19.12 -25.08 -4.36
CA ASP A 327 -19.88 -25.75 -3.30
C ASP A 327 -20.47 -27.11 -3.77
N SER A 328 -21.15 -27.80 -2.85
CA SER A 328 -21.79 -29.10 -3.14
C SER A 328 -22.90 -29.04 -4.19
N GLN A 329 -23.40 -27.85 -4.53
CA GLN A 329 -24.40 -27.63 -5.57
C GLN A 329 -23.76 -27.19 -6.90
N GLY A 330 -22.42 -27.13 -6.98
CA GLY A 330 -21.68 -26.70 -8.15
C GLY A 330 -21.69 -25.18 -8.37
N ARG A 331 -22.06 -24.38 -7.36
CA ARG A 331 -21.95 -22.92 -7.44
C ARG A 331 -20.49 -22.52 -7.27
N GLY A 332 -19.99 -21.68 -8.16
CA GLY A 332 -18.61 -21.17 -8.11
C GLY A 332 -18.39 -20.24 -6.92
N LEU A 333 -17.24 -20.39 -6.25
CA LEU A 333 -16.84 -19.64 -5.07
C LEU A 333 -15.46 -19.04 -5.27
N ILE A 334 -15.21 -17.91 -4.59
CA ILE A 334 -13.96 -17.15 -4.72
C ILE A 334 -13.66 -16.89 -6.21
N PRO A 335 -14.55 -16.14 -6.89
CA PRO A 335 -14.42 -15.86 -8.32
C PRO A 335 -13.10 -15.17 -8.62
N VAL A 336 -12.46 -15.54 -9.71
CA VAL A 336 -11.29 -14.83 -10.24
C VAL A 336 -11.80 -13.56 -10.91
N PRO A 337 -11.52 -12.35 -10.40
CA PRO A 337 -12.13 -11.16 -10.95
C PRO A 337 -11.55 -10.80 -12.30
N SER A 338 -12.37 -10.24 -13.19
CA SER A 338 -11.88 -9.77 -14.50
C SER A 338 -11.08 -8.47 -14.39
N LEU A 339 -11.55 -7.55 -13.55
CA LEU A 339 -10.98 -6.22 -13.38
C LEU A 339 -10.74 -5.95 -11.89
N TYR A 340 -9.65 -5.24 -11.61
CA TYR A 340 -9.42 -4.56 -10.34
C TYR A 340 -9.56 -3.07 -10.57
N TYR A 341 -10.10 -2.36 -9.60
CA TYR A 341 -10.19 -0.90 -9.64
C TYR A 341 -9.71 -0.27 -8.35
N LYS A 342 -9.18 0.95 -8.45
CA LYS A 342 -8.82 1.81 -7.31
C LYS A 342 -9.39 3.20 -7.56
N VAL A 343 -10.41 3.59 -6.79
CA VAL A 343 -10.97 4.94 -6.78
C VAL A 343 -10.19 5.77 -5.77
N VAL A 344 -9.68 6.92 -6.21
CA VAL A 344 -8.99 7.90 -5.38
C VAL A 344 -9.84 9.16 -5.34
N LEU A 345 -10.28 9.57 -4.15
CA LEU A 345 -11.14 10.74 -3.96
C LEU A 345 -10.49 11.75 -3.02
N HIS A 346 -10.31 12.97 -3.49
CA HIS A 346 -9.92 14.11 -2.68
C HIS A 346 -11.15 14.97 -2.39
N ARG A 347 -11.76 14.75 -1.22
CA ARG A 347 -13.02 15.40 -0.81
C ARG A 347 -12.94 16.93 -0.78
N PRO A 348 -11.88 17.58 -0.25
CA PRO A 348 -11.84 19.03 -0.16
C PRO A 348 -12.01 19.77 -1.48
N THR A 349 -11.54 19.18 -2.59
CA THR A 349 -11.71 19.77 -3.94
C THR A 349 -12.74 19.04 -4.80
N ASN A 350 -13.45 18.05 -4.24
CA ASN A 350 -14.39 17.18 -4.95
C ASN A 350 -13.83 16.61 -6.27
N ARG A 351 -12.55 16.18 -6.22
CA ARG A 351 -11.83 15.61 -7.36
C ARG A 351 -11.59 14.13 -7.15
N GLY A 352 -11.63 13.37 -8.23
CA GLY A 352 -11.36 11.94 -8.14
C GLY A 352 -10.93 11.31 -9.45
N ILE A 353 -10.34 10.13 -9.36
CA ILE A 353 -9.89 9.34 -10.48
C ILE A 353 -10.05 7.86 -10.16
N VAL A 354 -10.30 7.04 -11.19
CA VAL A 354 -10.37 5.59 -11.07
C VAL A 354 -9.25 4.98 -11.90
N PHE A 355 -8.43 4.14 -11.29
CA PHE A 355 -7.50 3.26 -11.97
C PHE A 355 -8.16 1.91 -12.19
N ILE A 356 -8.00 1.33 -13.37
CA ILE A 356 -8.52 0.00 -13.71
C ILE A 356 -7.36 -0.85 -14.23
N GLY A 357 -7.22 -2.04 -13.67
CA GLY A 357 -6.27 -3.06 -14.11
C GLY A 357 -6.99 -4.31 -14.59
N VAL A 358 -6.60 -4.82 -15.75
CA VAL A 358 -7.16 -6.02 -16.36
C VAL A 358 -6.41 -7.24 -15.83
N ASN A 359 -7.11 -8.06 -15.04
CA ASN A 359 -6.58 -9.29 -14.44
C ASN A 359 -6.63 -10.45 -15.44
N ASN A 360 -6.06 -10.27 -16.63
CA ASN A 360 -6.05 -11.29 -17.69
C ASN A 360 -4.77 -11.20 -18.53
N PRO A 361 -3.70 -11.95 -18.17
CA PRO A 361 -2.46 -11.97 -18.94
C PRO A 361 -2.59 -12.75 -20.26
N HIS A 362 -3.76 -13.30 -20.57
CA HIS A 362 -4.08 -14.03 -21.81
C HIS A 362 -4.98 -13.22 -22.77
N ALA A 363 -5.31 -11.98 -22.43
CA ALA A 363 -6.22 -11.16 -23.22
C ALA A 363 -5.63 -10.82 -24.59
N THR A 364 -6.47 -10.87 -25.63
CA THR A 364 -6.15 -10.26 -26.92
C THR A 364 -6.52 -8.77 -26.90
N SER A 365 -6.03 -7.99 -27.88
CA SER A 365 -6.45 -6.59 -28.04
C SER A 365 -7.97 -6.44 -28.24
N ALA A 366 -8.60 -7.44 -28.86
CA ALA A 366 -10.06 -7.48 -29.01
C ALA A 366 -10.75 -7.74 -27.66
N ASP A 367 -10.21 -8.60 -26.80
CA ASP A 367 -10.73 -8.79 -25.44
C ASP A 367 -10.62 -7.52 -24.60
N ILE A 368 -9.47 -6.81 -24.70
CA ILE A 368 -9.28 -5.53 -24.02
C ILE A 368 -10.39 -4.54 -24.41
N THR A 369 -10.64 -4.36 -25.70
CA THR A 369 -11.62 -3.39 -26.21
C THR A 369 -13.05 -3.80 -25.90
N ASN A 370 -13.40 -5.07 -26.15
CA ASN A 370 -14.80 -5.50 -26.16
C ASN A 370 -15.30 -6.02 -24.80
N ARG A 371 -14.39 -6.42 -23.89
CA ARG A 371 -14.76 -7.07 -22.62
C ARG A 371 -14.19 -6.40 -21.38
N HIS A 372 -13.07 -5.68 -21.50
CA HIS A 372 -12.34 -5.16 -20.34
C HIS A 372 -12.30 -3.63 -20.25
N THR A 373 -12.71 -2.91 -21.31
CA THR A 373 -12.83 -1.45 -21.31
C THR A 373 -14.26 -1.06 -20.94
N ILE A 374 -14.47 -0.62 -19.70
CA ILE A 374 -15.81 -0.34 -19.14
C ILE A 374 -16.14 1.16 -19.03
N CYS A 375 -15.19 2.03 -19.39
CA CYS A 375 -15.35 3.47 -19.37
C CYS A 375 -14.31 4.14 -20.27
N THR A 376 -14.51 5.42 -20.53
CA THR A 376 -13.65 6.25 -21.38
C THR A 376 -12.25 6.38 -20.78
N ASP A 377 -11.22 5.97 -21.53
CA ASP A 377 -9.83 6.05 -21.10
C ASP A 377 -9.32 7.51 -21.03
N VAL A 378 -9.06 7.99 -19.82
CA VAL A 378 -8.48 9.32 -19.54
C VAL A 378 -6.99 9.26 -19.15
N SER A 379 -6.31 8.13 -19.36
CA SER A 379 -4.89 7.92 -19.01
C SER A 379 -3.96 9.00 -19.54
N HIS A 380 -4.27 9.62 -20.68
CA HIS A 380 -3.44 10.68 -21.27
C HIS A 380 -3.33 11.95 -20.40
N ASN A 381 -4.18 12.09 -19.39
CA ASN A 381 -4.12 13.21 -18.44
C ASN A 381 -3.35 12.90 -17.15
N VAL A 382 -2.76 11.71 -17.03
CA VAL A 382 -2.06 11.25 -15.82
C VAL A 382 -0.65 10.79 -16.17
N ASP A 383 0.34 11.57 -15.79
CA ASP A 383 1.76 11.34 -16.07
C ASP A 383 2.57 10.93 -14.83
N TRP A 384 2.00 11.03 -13.63
CA TRP A 384 2.69 10.77 -12.36
C TRP A 384 2.77 9.28 -11.96
N ILE A 385 2.19 8.36 -12.75
CA ILE A 385 2.40 6.92 -12.57
C ILE A 385 3.52 6.43 -13.47
N THR A 386 4.59 5.96 -12.84
CA THR A 386 5.70 5.32 -13.53
C THR A 386 5.43 3.84 -13.73
N TRP A 387 5.16 3.44 -14.97
CA TRP A 387 5.06 2.04 -15.38
C TRP A 387 6.43 1.53 -15.85
N THR A 388 6.72 0.25 -15.65
CA THR A 388 7.96 -0.36 -16.16
C THR A 388 7.99 -0.37 -17.70
N THR A 389 9.07 0.12 -18.30
CA THR A 389 9.36 0.12 -19.76
C THR A 389 9.74 -1.30 -20.25
N PRO A 390 9.53 -1.69 -21.53
CA PRO A 390 9.26 -0.85 -22.71
C PRO A 390 7.79 -0.77 -23.16
N VAL A 391 6.86 -1.50 -22.54
CA VAL A 391 5.45 -1.60 -22.98
C VAL A 391 4.43 -0.91 -22.05
N GLY A 392 4.89 -0.37 -20.91
CA GLY A 392 4.11 0.48 -20.00
C GLY A 392 2.76 -0.10 -19.55
N ARG A 393 1.81 0.81 -19.27
CA ARG A 393 0.43 0.48 -18.85
C ARG A 393 -0.29 -0.51 -19.78
N THR A 394 0.09 -0.57 -21.06
CA THR A 394 -0.58 -1.38 -22.09
C THR A 394 -0.10 -2.83 -22.17
N SER A 395 0.86 -3.24 -21.32
CA SER A 395 1.33 -4.62 -21.27
C SER A 395 0.22 -5.59 -20.85
N ILE A 396 -0.16 -6.52 -21.72
CA ILE A 396 -1.13 -7.59 -21.40
C ILE A 396 -0.59 -8.48 -20.27
N LEU A 397 0.64 -8.99 -20.42
CA LEU A 397 1.26 -9.90 -19.45
C LEU A 397 1.32 -9.28 -18.06
N ARG A 398 1.71 -8.00 -17.96
CA ARG A 398 1.81 -7.27 -16.68
C ARG A 398 0.47 -6.71 -16.20
N GLY A 399 -0.62 -6.95 -16.94
CA GLY A 399 -1.96 -6.44 -16.70
C GLY A 399 -2.20 -5.07 -17.34
N PHE A 400 -2.94 -5.06 -18.46
CA PHE A 400 -3.32 -3.83 -19.14
C PHE A 400 -4.04 -2.90 -18.16
N SER A 401 -3.67 -1.61 -18.14
CA SER A 401 -4.20 -0.64 -17.19
C SER A 401 -4.58 0.67 -17.86
N TYR A 402 -5.68 1.25 -17.40
CA TYR A 402 -6.22 2.50 -17.90
C TYR A 402 -6.92 3.28 -16.76
N MET A 403 -7.33 4.52 -17.04
CA MET A 403 -7.98 5.38 -16.03
C MET A 403 -9.33 5.87 -16.52
N CYS A 404 -10.24 6.14 -15.59
CA CYS A 404 -11.55 6.71 -15.85
C CYS A 404 -11.90 7.85 -14.89
N THR A 405 -12.85 8.68 -15.30
CA THR A 405 -13.55 9.56 -14.34
C THR A 405 -14.43 8.72 -13.41
N VAL A 406 -14.64 9.19 -12.18
CA VAL A 406 -15.50 8.50 -11.21
C VAL A 406 -16.93 8.36 -11.75
N THR A 407 -17.46 9.39 -12.41
CA THR A 407 -18.80 9.40 -12.98
C THR A 407 -18.99 8.33 -14.06
N ASP A 408 -18.07 8.23 -15.01
CA ASP A 408 -18.20 7.26 -16.10
C ASP A 408 -18.06 5.82 -15.59
N PHE A 409 -17.09 5.59 -14.70
CA PHE A 409 -16.91 4.29 -14.04
C PHE A 409 -18.16 3.83 -13.26
N ARG A 410 -18.82 4.74 -12.53
CA ARG A 410 -20.00 4.43 -11.71
C ARG A 410 -21.25 4.09 -12.52
N ARG A 411 -21.26 4.34 -13.84
CA ARG A 411 -22.35 3.88 -14.73
C ARG A 411 -22.34 2.36 -14.91
N VAL A 412 -21.18 1.73 -14.74
CA VAL A 412 -21.01 0.27 -14.88
C VAL A 412 -20.83 -0.39 -13.52
N VAL A 413 -20.01 0.18 -12.63
CA VAL A 413 -19.71 -0.41 -11.33
C VAL A 413 -20.63 0.18 -10.25
N THR A 414 -21.65 -0.60 -9.87
CA THR A 414 -22.72 -0.17 -8.96
C THR A 414 -22.51 -0.60 -7.51
N ASN A 415 -21.54 -1.48 -7.22
CA ASN A 415 -21.33 -2.06 -5.89
C ASN A 415 -20.70 -1.14 -4.84
N LEU A 416 -20.28 0.08 -5.21
CA LEU A 416 -19.74 1.07 -4.29
C LEU A 416 -20.85 1.92 -3.64
N PRO A 417 -20.60 2.50 -2.45
CA PRO A 417 -21.54 3.40 -1.79
C PRO A 417 -21.97 4.59 -2.66
N PRO A 418 -23.21 5.10 -2.50
CA PRO A 418 -23.71 6.22 -3.32
C PRO A 418 -22.88 7.50 -3.25
N ASN A 419 -22.18 7.75 -2.13
CA ASN A 419 -21.32 8.92 -1.94
C ASN A 419 -19.92 8.80 -2.61
N VAL A 420 -19.61 7.68 -3.25
CA VAL A 420 -18.41 7.52 -4.10
C VAL A 420 -18.65 8.23 -5.43
N THR A 421 -18.43 9.55 -5.42
CA THR A 421 -18.62 10.48 -6.54
C THR A 421 -17.51 11.54 -6.55
N ALA A 422 -17.29 12.16 -7.70
CA ALA A 422 -16.41 13.33 -7.86
C ALA A 422 -16.92 14.24 -8.97
N ALA A 423 -16.76 15.56 -8.82
CA ALA A 423 -17.20 16.53 -9.82
C ALA A 423 -16.20 16.71 -10.97
N SER A 424 -14.91 16.48 -10.72
CA SER A 424 -13.86 16.62 -11.74
C SER A 424 -12.68 15.66 -11.52
N LEU A 425 -11.82 15.56 -12.52
CA LEU A 425 -10.72 14.60 -12.55
C LEU A 425 -9.57 15.04 -11.61
N LEU A 426 -9.03 14.09 -10.85
CA LEU A 426 -7.84 14.29 -10.04
C LEU A 426 -6.60 14.10 -10.95
N PHE A 427 -5.84 15.19 -11.13
CA PHE A 427 -4.62 15.28 -11.94
C PHE A 427 -3.41 15.46 -11.04
#